data_AF-A0A537JR31-F1
#
_entry.id   AF-A0A537JR31-F1
#
_cell.length_a   1.000
_cell.length_b   1.000
_cell.length_c   1.000
_cell.angle_alpha   90.00
_cell.angle_beta   90.00
_cell.angle_gamma   90.00
#
_symmetry.space_group_name_H-M   'P 1'
#
loop_
_entity.id
_entity.type
_entity.pdbx_description
1 polymer ?
#
loop_
_entity_poly.entity_id
_entity_poly.type
_entity_poly.pdbx_seq_one_letter_code
_entity_poly.pdbx_strand_id
1 'polypeptide(L)' 'MNIQNIKTLGELKKSSYQHRSIKEELRQNLILKLKRKKNTFPGILGYEDSVVPDVERALLSKHNILFLGLR' A
#
# COMPACT_ATOMS: atom_id res chain seq x y z
N MET A 1 -4.98 -24.96 -4.93
CA MET A 1 -5.23 -24.41 -6.28
C MET A 1 -4.20 -23.33 -6.54
N ASN A 2 -3.33 -23.48 -7.54
CA ASN A 2 -2.27 -22.51 -7.82
C ASN A 2 -2.83 -21.32 -8.62
N ILE A 3 -2.80 -20.12 -8.04
CA ILE A 3 -3.30 -18.88 -8.66
C ILE A 3 -2.54 -18.56 -9.96
N GLN A 4 -1.31 -19.05 -10.11
CA GLN A 4 -0.46 -18.81 -11.28
C GLN A 4 -0.99 -19.43 -12.58
N ASN A 5 -1.92 -20.39 -12.51
CA ASN A 5 -2.48 -21.07 -13.68
C ASN A 5 -3.85 -20.51 -14.12
N ILE A 6 -4.35 -19.48 -13.44
CA ILE A 6 -5.64 -18.84 -13.72
C ILE A 6 -5.47 -17.91 -14.92
N LYS A 7 -6.25 -18.12 -15.98
CA LYS A 7 -6.17 -17.35 -17.23
C LYS A 7 -7.37 -16.42 -17.45
N THR A 8 -8.46 -16.63 -16.71
CA THR A 8 -9.69 -15.84 -16.88
C THR A 8 -10.16 -15.22 -15.58
N LEU A 9 -10.89 -14.09 -15.68
CA LEU A 9 -11.54 -13.47 -14.53
C LEU A 9 -12.57 -14.40 -13.88
N GLY A 10 -13.23 -15.26 -14.66
CA GLY A 10 -14.15 -16.28 -14.16
C GLY A 10 -13.46 -17.31 -13.27
N GLU A 11 -12.30 -17.80 -13.68
CA GLU A 11 -11.46 -18.70 -12.87
C GLU A 11 -10.93 -17.99 -11.62
N LEU A 12 -10.53 -16.72 -11.72
CA LEU A 12 -10.09 -15.93 -10.58
C LEU A 12 -11.20 -15.78 -9.54
N LYS A 13 -12.43 -15.48 -9.96
CA LYS A 13 -13.59 -15.37 -9.06
C LYS A 13 -13.97 -16.71 -8.41
N LYS A 14 -13.76 -17.83 -9.12
CA LYS A 14 -13.96 -19.19 -8.59
C LYS A 14 -12.86 -19.62 -7.63
N SER A 15 -11.68 -19.02 -7.74
CA SER A 15 -10.63 -19.17 -6.74
C SER A 15 -11.04 -18.45 -5.45
N SER A 16 -10.41 -18.77 -4.33
CA SER A 16 -10.63 -18.08 -3.04
C SER A 16 -10.09 -16.63 -3.01
N TYR A 17 -9.97 -15.99 -4.18
CA TYR A 17 -9.51 -14.62 -4.32
C TYR A 17 -10.54 -13.65 -3.73
N GLN A 18 -10.08 -12.83 -2.80
CA GLN A 18 -10.87 -11.76 -2.20
C GLN A 18 -10.42 -10.44 -2.80
N HIS A 19 -11.33 -9.78 -3.51
CA HIS A 19 -11.07 -8.45 -4.03
C HIS A 19 -10.79 -7.49 -2.88
N ARG A 20 -9.75 -6.66 -3.01
CA ARG A 20 -9.41 -5.59 -2.07
C ARG A 20 -9.21 -4.31 -2.86
N SER A 21 -9.62 -3.19 -2.28
CA SER A 21 -9.32 -1.89 -2.89
C SER A 21 -7.85 -1.58 -2.76
N ILE A 22 -7.33 -0.76 -3.69
CA ILE A 22 -5.93 -0.30 -3.66
C ILE A 22 -5.60 0.36 -2.31
N LYS A 23 -6.53 1.16 -1.77
CA LYS A 23 -6.37 1.79 -0.44
C LYS A 23 -6.21 0.77 0.68
N GLU A 24 -6.97 -0.31 0.66
CA GLU A 24 -6.85 -1.37 1.66
C GLU A 24 -5.54 -2.15 1.51
N GLU A 25 -5.13 -2.45 0.29
CA GLU A 25 -3.86 -3.11 0.02
C GLU A 25 -2.66 -2.29 0.50
N LEU A 26 -2.62 -1.00 0.14
CA LEU A 26 -1.56 -0.08 0.58
C LEU A 26 -1.49 0.02 2.11
N ARG A 27 -2.64 0.14 2.77
CA ARG A 27 -2.73 0.19 4.23
C ARG A 27 -2.16 -1.07 4.87
N GLN A 28 -2.54 -2.24 4.40
CA GLN A 28 -2.05 -3.52 4.93
C GLN A 28 -0.56 -3.68 4.71
N ASN A 29 -0.06 -3.33 3.53
CA ASN A 29 1.37 -3.36 3.22
C ASN A 29 2.17 -2.43 4.15
N LEU A 30 1.65 -1.23 4.42
CA LEU A 30 2.25 -0.29 5.35
C LEU A 30 2.29 -0.84 6.78
N ILE A 31 1.18 -1.38 7.29
CA ILE A 31 1.12 -2.00 8.63
C ILE A 31 2.17 -3.11 8.75
N LEU A 32 2.30 -3.97 7.73
CA LEU A 32 3.30 -5.03 7.73
C LEU A 32 4.74 -4.51 7.76
N LYS A 33 5.04 -3.42 7.04
CA LYS A 33 6.37 -2.79 7.07
C LYS A 33 6.67 -2.17 8.42
N LEU A 34 5.72 -1.43 9.00
CA LEU A 34 5.85 -0.80 10.31
C LEU A 34 6.06 -1.82 11.43
N LYS A 35 5.28 -2.91 11.45
CA LYS A 35 5.46 -4.02 12.40
C LYS A 35 6.85 -4.66 12.31
N ARG A 36 7.43 -4.70 11.10
CA ARG A 36 8.77 -5.25 10.84
C ARG A 36 9.88 -4.22 11.04
N LYS A 37 9.56 -2.99 11.47
CA LYS A 37 10.49 -1.86 11.59
C LYS A 37 11.32 -1.63 10.32
N LYS A 38 10.72 -1.86 9.14
CA LYS A 38 11.36 -1.64 7.84
C LYS A 38 11.10 -0.22 7.35
N ASN A 39 12.07 0.37 6.66
CA ASN A 39 11.87 1.65 5.98
C ASN A 39 10.69 1.53 4.99
N THR A 40 9.69 2.39 5.17
CA THR A 40 8.45 2.42 4.42
C THR A 40 8.64 3.04 3.04
N PHE A 41 9.53 4.04 2.94
CA PHE A 41 9.85 4.81 1.73
C PHE A 41 11.36 4.81 1.44
N PRO A 42 11.91 3.69 0.94
CA PRO A 42 13.31 3.65 0.55
C PRO A 42 13.58 4.66 -0.58
N GLY A 43 14.67 5.42 -0.45
CA GLY A 43 15.10 6.41 -1.45
C GLY A 43 14.55 7.82 -1.24
N ILE A 44 13.67 8.05 -0.27
CA ILE A 44 13.32 9.40 0.19
C ILE A 44 14.33 9.79 1.27
N LEU A 45 15.06 10.89 1.07
CA LEU A 45 15.99 11.47 2.05
C LEU A 45 15.51 12.85 2.49
N GLY A 46 15.66 13.16 3.78
CA GLY A 46 15.43 14.51 4.33
C GLY A 46 13.97 14.82 4.69
N TYR A 47 13.09 13.83 4.62
CA TYR A 47 11.66 13.96 4.93
C TYR A 47 11.20 13.05 6.07
N GLU A 48 12.14 12.45 6.79
CA GLU A 48 11.92 11.46 7.85
C GLU A 48 11.05 12.04 8.97
N ASP A 49 11.23 13.32 9.28
CA ASP A 49 10.54 14.02 10.38
C ASP A 49 9.40 14.95 9.90
N SER A 50 9.09 14.99 8.60
CA SER A 50 8.07 15.87 8.04
C SER A 50 7.04 15.14 7.18
N VAL A 51 7.36 14.90 5.90
CA VAL A 51 6.40 14.38 4.92
C VAL A 51 6.14 12.88 5.12
N VAL A 52 7.17 12.10 5.48
CA VAL A 52 7.02 10.64 5.63
C VAL A 52 5.96 10.30 6.70
N PRO A 53 6.03 10.84 7.93
CA PRO A 53 5.01 10.58 8.96
C PRO A 53 3.59 11.00 8.54
N ASP A 54 3.45 12.06 7.75
CA ASP A 54 2.14 12.53 7.26
C ASP A 54 1.55 11.57 6.22
N VAL A 55 2.38 11.08 5.30
CA VAL A 55 1.95 10.08 4.31
C VAL A 55 1.58 8.76 4.99
N GLU A 56 2.35 8.30 5.97
CA GLU A 56 2.02 7.09 6.72
C GLU A 56 0.66 7.21 7.40
N ARG A 57 0.42 8.32 8.11
CA ARG A 57 -0.87 8.60 8.76
C ARG A 57 -2.02 8.65 7.76
N ALA A 58 -1.83 9.32 6.62
CA ALA A 58 -2.86 9.41 5.59
C ALA A 58 -3.20 8.05 4.98
N LEU A 59 -2.19 7.21 4.70
CA LEU A 59 -2.37 5.84 4.20
C LEU A 59 -3.06 4.93 5.22
N LEU A 60 -2.70 5.04 6.51
CA LEU A 60 -3.36 4.31 7.58
C LEU A 60 -4.85 4.67 7.69
N SER A 61 -5.18 5.95 7.54
CA SER A 61 -6.55 6.49 7.55
C SER A 61 -7.30 6.35 6.21
N LYS A 62 -6.66 5.79 5.17
CA LYS A 62 -7.22 5.66 3.81
C LYS A 62 -7.64 7.00 3.18
N HIS A 63 -7.01 8.10 3.59
CA HIS A 63 -7.27 9.43 3.07
C HIS A 63 -6.76 9.58 1.63
N ASN A 64 -7.30 10.58 0.92
CA ASN A 64 -6.73 11.02 -0.35
C ASN A 64 -5.55 11.94 -0.05
N ILE A 65 -4.48 11.86 -0.84
CA ILE A 65 -3.24 12.63 -0.65
C ILE A 65 -3.00 13.43 -1.93
N LEU A 66 -2.65 14.71 -1.78
CA LEU A 66 -2.18 15.57 -2.86
C LEU A 66 -0.75 15.99 -2.53
N PHE A 67 0.20 15.63 -3.39
CA PHE A 67 1.58 16.07 -3.28
C PHE A 67 1.78 17.37 -4.05
N LEU A 68 2.24 18.42 -3.36
CA LEU A 68 2.53 19.72 -3.94
C LEU A 68 4.04 19.96 -3.87
N GLY A 69 4.65 20.21 -5.03
CA GLY A 69 6.06 20.60 -5.12
C GLY A 69 6.21 22.12 -5.17
N LEU A 70 7.27 22.64 -4.56
CA LEU A 70 7.71 24.01 -4.79
C LEU A 70 8.56 24.05 -6.06
N ARG A 71 8.39 25.09 -6.87
CA ARG A 71 9.23 25.36 -8.05
C ARG A 71 10.48 26.12 -7.65
#